data_AF-A0A7C1JAD2-F1
#
_entry.id   AF-A0A7C1JAD2-F1
#
_cell.length_a   1.000
_cell.length_b   1.000
_cell.length_c   1.000
_cell.angle_alpha   90.00
_cell.angle_beta   90.00
_cell.angle_gamma   90.00
#
_symmetry.space_group_name_H-M   'P 1'
#
loop_
_entity.id
_entity.type
_entity.pdbx_description
1 polymer ?
#
loop_
_entity_poly.entity_id
_entity_poly.type
_entity_poly.pdbx_seq_one_letter_code
_entity_poly.pdbx_strand_id
1 'polypeptide(L)'
;MIQGTGGDETKMTCKGYLFLTIYIVFVLFFFLDVASSWREPLKVSEEEQTRLRGPEERSLAASALSGAVATGITAGSIVLAVIGAIVGLGQQLSPHARDHFLLGAMFSAVSLIAGAFGAAALPQLVWRENVAFSPFNAFLLALQVYSMVPAFLSLAIGSAMVMRSKGR
;
A
#
# COMPACT_ATOMS: atom_id res chain seq x y z
N MET A 1 -16.19 -48.51 1.45
CA MET A 1 -16.52 -47.16 0.96
C MET A 1 -15.32 -46.27 1.23
N ILE A 2 -14.50 -46.00 0.22
CA ILE A 2 -13.35 -45.09 0.31
C ILE A 2 -13.88 -43.73 -0.14
N GLN A 3 -14.13 -42.83 0.82
CA GLN A 3 -14.53 -41.45 0.52
C GLN A 3 -13.38 -40.74 -0.20
N GLY A 4 -13.64 -40.30 -1.42
CA GLY A 4 -12.71 -39.48 -2.20
C GLY A 4 -12.57 -38.10 -1.58
N THR A 5 -11.49 -37.88 -0.82
CA THR A 5 -11.10 -36.58 -0.25
C THR A 5 -10.09 -35.82 -1.13
N GLY A 6 -9.56 -36.43 -2.19
CA GLY A 6 -8.49 -35.84 -3.01
C GLY A 6 -8.88 -34.67 -3.94
N GLY A 7 -10.18 -34.38 -4.10
CA GLY A 7 -10.65 -33.35 -5.03
C GLY A 7 -10.69 -31.92 -4.48
N ASP A 8 -10.71 -31.75 -3.15
CA ASP A 8 -10.86 -30.44 -2.52
C ASP A 8 -9.50 -29.77 -2.20
N GLU A 9 -8.47 -30.55 -1.86
CA GLU A 9 -7.11 -30.03 -1.62
C GLU A 9 -6.45 -29.45 -2.89
N THR A 10 -6.67 -30.07 -4.04
CA THR A 10 -6.14 -29.60 -5.34
C THR A 10 -6.81 -28.31 -5.81
N LYS A 11 -8.11 -28.10 -5.51
CA LYS A 11 -8.80 -26.84 -5.80
C LYS A 11 -8.39 -25.72 -4.83
N MET A 12 -8.02 -26.06 -3.60
CA MET A 12 -7.57 -25.09 -2.60
C MET A 12 -6.16 -24.56 -2.86
N THR A 13 -5.22 -25.44 -3.24
CA THR A 13 -3.85 -25.04 -3.61
C THR A 13 -3.84 -24.11 -4.82
N CYS A 14 -4.67 -24.39 -5.84
CA CYS A 14 -4.75 -23.57 -7.04
C CYS A 14 -5.17 -22.11 -6.76
N LYS A 15 -6.07 -21.88 -5.79
CA LYS A 15 -6.47 -20.52 -5.37
C LYS A 15 -5.39 -19.79 -4.59
N GLY A 16 -4.68 -20.49 -3.71
CA GLY A 16 -3.55 -19.92 -2.96
C GLY A 16 -2.42 -19.44 -3.88
N TYR A 17 -2.07 -20.24 -4.88
CA TYR A 17 -1.08 -19.85 -5.89
C TYR A 17 -1.53 -18.66 -6.73
N LEU A 18 -2.81 -18.59 -7.12
CA LEU A 18 -3.34 -17.45 -7.86
C LEU A 18 -3.18 -16.14 -7.09
N PHE A 19 -3.48 -16.12 -5.78
CA PHE A 19 -3.31 -14.93 -4.96
C PHE A 19 -1.84 -14.55 -4.80
N LEU A 20 -0.97 -15.52 -4.53
CA LEU A 20 0.47 -15.28 -4.46
C LEU A 20 1.00 -14.69 -5.78
N THR A 21 0.56 -15.21 -6.93
CA THR A 21 0.92 -14.66 -8.24
C THR A 21 0.43 -13.24 -8.41
N ILE A 22 -0.80 -12.91 -8.00
CA ILE A 22 -1.32 -11.53 -8.03
C ILE A 22 -0.44 -10.59 -7.20
N TYR A 23 -0.05 -10.99 -5.98
CA TYR A 23 0.85 -10.19 -5.14
C TYR A 23 2.22 -9.99 -5.78
N ILE A 24 2.80 -11.06 -6.34
CA ILE A 24 4.10 -10.98 -7.02
C ILE A 24 4.03 -10.04 -8.23
N VAL A 25 3.00 -10.17 -9.06
CA VAL A 25 2.80 -9.29 -10.23
C VAL A 25 2.62 -7.84 -9.79
N PHE A 26 1.89 -7.60 -8.70
CA PHE A 26 1.71 -6.25 -8.16
C PHE A 26 3.02 -5.66 -7.63
N VAL A 27 3.81 -6.43 -6.89
CA VAL A 27 5.13 -6.02 -6.41
C VAL A 27 6.08 -5.74 -7.58
N LEU A 28 6.10 -6.59 -8.60
CA LEU A 28 6.90 -6.37 -9.81
C LEU A 28 6.45 -5.11 -10.56
N PHE A 29 5.15 -4.90 -10.70
CA PHE A 29 4.60 -3.68 -11.29
C PHE A 29 5.04 -2.43 -10.51
N PHE A 30 4.94 -2.45 -9.18
CA PHE A 30 5.45 -1.37 -8.33
C PHE A 30 6.93 -1.09 -8.57
N PHE A 31 7.78 -2.12 -8.55
CA PHE A 31 9.21 -1.93 -8.78
C PHE A 31 9.50 -1.40 -10.19
N LEU A 32 8.77 -1.88 -11.21
CA LEU A 32 8.92 -1.41 -12.58
C LEU A 32 8.47 0.04 -12.73
N ASP A 33 7.34 0.43 -12.15
CA ASP A 33 6.79 1.79 -12.22
C ASP A 33 7.68 2.81 -11.49
N VAL A 34 8.16 2.46 -10.30
CA VAL A 34 9.13 3.29 -9.56
C VAL A 34 10.45 3.39 -10.33
N ALA A 35 10.94 2.27 -10.87
CA ALA A 35 12.19 2.26 -11.64
C ALA A 35 12.07 3.03 -12.97
N SER A 36 10.93 2.96 -13.67
CA SER A 36 10.70 3.73 -14.89
C SER A 36 10.61 5.22 -14.58
N SER A 37 9.91 5.58 -13.50
CA SER A 37 9.79 6.97 -13.05
C SER A 37 11.13 7.61 -12.66
N TRP A 38 12.13 6.80 -12.29
CA TRP A 38 13.48 7.28 -11.97
C TRP A 38 14.49 7.19 -13.13
N ARG A 39 14.17 6.44 -14.20
CA ARG A 39 15.07 6.31 -15.35
C ARG A 39 15.05 7.52 -16.28
N GLU A 40 13.94 8.25 -16.30
CA GLU A 40 13.80 9.45 -17.12
C GLU A 40 14.02 10.69 -16.24
N PRO A 41 15.24 11.24 -16.17
CA PRO A 41 15.41 12.57 -15.60
C PRO A 41 14.53 13.51 -16.42
N LEU A 42 13.57 14.15 -15.74
CA LEU A 42 12.71 15.19 -16.28
C LEU A 42 13.58 16.13 -17.14
N LYS A 43 13.48 16.01 -18.47
CA LYS A 43 14.20 16.84 -19.44
C LYS A 43 13.55 18.21 -19.46
N VAL A 44 13.75 18.94 -18.37
CA VAL A 44 13.24 20.29 -18.18
C VAL A 44 14.35 21.24 -18.61
N SER A 45 14.00 22.28 -19.35
CA SER A 45 14.95 23.33 -19.73
C SER A 45 15.58 23.97 -18.48
N GLU A 46 16.82 24.48 -18.56
CA GLU A 46 17.47 25.07 -17.37
C GLU A 46 16.69 26.25 -16.79
N GLU A 47 16.03 27.05 -17.63
CA GLU A 47 15.15 28.14 -17.19
C GLU A 47 13.97 27.62 -16.36
N GLU A 48 13.33 26.55 -16.83
CA GLU A 48 12.17 25.96 -16.18
C GLU A 48 12.56 25.19 -14.91
N GLN A 49 13.74 24.58 -14.88
CA GLN A 49 14.28 23.94 -13.68
C GLN A 49 14.60 24.97 -12.59
N THR A 50 15.06 26.16 -12.98
CA THR A 50 15.28 27.29 -12.06
C THR A 50 13.95 27.82 -11.53
N ARG A 51 12.93 27.90 -12.39
CA ARG A 51 11.57 28.30 -12.03
C ARG A 51 10.90 27.32 -11.05
N LEU A 52 11.01 26.02 -11.31
CA LEU A 52 10.52 24.93 -10.45
C LEU A 52 11.24 24.85 -9.10
N ARG A 53 12.44 25.43 -8.97
CA ARG A 53 13.15 25.56 -7.70
C ARG A 53 12.75 26.80 -6.91
N GLY A 54 11.84 27.63 -7.42
CA GLY A 54 11.33 28.82 -6.73
C GLY A 54 10.60 28.49 -5.42
N PRO A 55 10.53 29.45 -4.47
CA PRO A 55 9.87 29.24 -3.18
C PRO A 55 8.37 28.93 -3.29
N GLU A 56 7.68 29.50 -4.29
CA GLU A 56 6.27 29.22 -4.56
C GLU A 56 6.05 27.74 -4.93
N GLU A 57 6.82 27.23 -5.89
CA GLU A 57 6.77 25.82 -6.33
C GLU A 57 7.14 24.84 -5.22
N ARG A 58 8.09 25.21 -4.34
CA ARG A 58 8.44 24.41 -3.15
C ARG A 58 7.25 24.27 -2.20
N SER A 59 6.52 25.36 -1.96
CA SER A 59 5.36 25.35 -1.06
C SER A 59 4.19 24.55 -1.64
N LEU A 60 3.98 24.63 -2.95
CA LEU A 60 2.94 23.87 -3.65
C LEU A 60 3.25 22.37 -3.64
N ALA A 61 4.50 22.00 -3.95
CA ALA A 61 4.96 20.61 -3.85
C ALA A 61 4.85 20.08 -2.42
N ALA A 62 5.24 20.87 -1.42
CA ALA A 62 5.13 20.50 -0.01
C ALA A 62 3.68 20.28 0.42
N SER A 63 2.76 21.16 0.00
CA SER A 63 1.34 21.05 0.31
C SER A 63 0.73 19.81 -0.33
N ALA A 64 1.02 19.55 -1.61
CA ALA A 64 0.55 18.36 -2.30
C ALA A 64 1.06 17.07 -1.64
N LEU A 65 2.35 17.02 -1.28
CA LEU A 65 2.95 15.85 -0.64
C LEU A 65 2.43 15.65 0.77
N SER A 66 2.24 16.73 1.54
CA SER A 66 1.61 16.68 2.87
C SER A 66 0.18 16.15 2.79
N GLY A 67 -0.61 16.61 1.82
CA GLY A 67 -1.97 16.13 1.58
C GLY A 67 -2.01 14.64 1.22
N ALA A 68 -1.11 14.20 0.34
CA ALA A 68 -1.01 12.80 -0.05
C ALA A 68 -0.60 11.89 1.12
N VAL A 69 0.42 12.31 1.89
CA VAL A 69 0.89 11.60 3.08
C VAL A 69 -0.21 11.51 4.14
N ALA A 70 -0.89 12.62 4.43
CA ALA A 70 -1.99 12.64 5.40
C ALA A 70 -3.12 11.70 4.98
N THR A 71 -3.52 11.74 3.70
CA THR A 71 -4.55 10.85 3.14
C THR A 71 -4.17 9.39 3.30
N GLY A 72 -2.91 9.03 2.97
CA GLY A 72 -2.44 7.65 3.13
C GLY A 72 -2.40 7.20 4.59
N ILE A 73 -2.02 8.09 5.52
CA ILE A 73 -2.05 7.78 6.96
C ILE A 73 -3.49 7.52 7.43
N THR A 74 -4.44 8.38 7.02
CA THR A 74 -5.86 8.20 7.35
C THR A 74 -6.40 6.89 6.79
N ALA A 75 -6.15 6.61 5.52
CA ALA A 75 -6.60 5.37 4.86
C ALA A 75 -6.02 4.12 5.56
N GLY A 76 -4.71 4.10 5.82
CA GLY A 76 -4.05 2.99 6.51
C GLY A 76 -4.58 2.78 7.92
N SER A 77 -4.88 3.86 8.64
CA SER A 77 -5.45 3.81 10.00
C SER A 77 -6.87 3.21 9.98
N ILE A 78 -7.69 3.58 9.00
CA ILE A 78 -9.05 3.03 8.83
C ILE A 78 -8.98 1.53 8.55
N VAL A 79 -8.15 1.11 7.59
CA VAL A 79 -8.00 -0.32 7.27
C VAL A 79 -7.55 -1.10 8.49
N LEU A 80 -6.56 -0.61 9.23
CA LEU A 80 -6.08 -1.26 10.45
C LEU A 80 -7.16 -1.34 11.53
N ALA A 81 -7.95 -0.28 11.72
CA ALA A 81 -9.06 -0.25 12.66
C ALA A 81 -10.15 -1.27 12.30
N VAL A 82 -10.51 -1.38 11.01
CA VAL A 82 -11.49 -2.37 10.53
C VAL A 82 -10.97 -3.78 10.77
N ILE A 83 -9.70 -4.06 10.44
CA ILE A 83 -9.09 -5.37 10.70
C ILE A 83 -9.10 -5.68 12.20
N GLY A 84 -8.69 -4.71 13.02
CA GLY A 84 -8.69 -4.83 14.48
C GLY A 84 -10.08 -5.11 15.05
N ALA A 85 -11.12 -4.46 14.53
CA ALA A 85 -12.50 -4.72 14.91
C ALA A 85 -12.95 -6.13 14.53
N ILE A 86 -12.65 -6.59 13.30
CA ILE A 86 -13.04 -7.93 12.84
C ILE A 86 -12.37 -9.02 13.68
N VAL A 87 -11.08 -8.87 13.97
CA VAL A 87 -10.32 -9.83 14.79
C VAL A 87 -10.72 -9.75 16.26
N GLY A 88 -10.91 -8.54 16.79
CA GLY A 88 -11.24 -8.27 18.19
C GLY A 88 -12.67 -8.65 18.60
N LEU A 89 -13.61 -8.66 17.66
CA LEU A 89 -14.99 -9.14 17.88
C LEU A 89 -15.08 -10.66 18.08
N GLY A 90 -13.95 -11.37 18.15
CA GLY A 90 -13.89 -12.78 18.56
C GLY A 90 -14.58 -13.74 17.61
N GLN A 91 -14.83 -13.32 16.35
CA GLN A 91 -15.40 -14.23 15.36
C GLN A 91 -14.44 -15.40 15.16
N GLN A 92 -14.96 -16.63 15.14
CA GLN A 92 -14.20 -17.82 14.71
C GLN A 92 -13.87 -17.66 13.22
N LEU A 93 -12.81 -16.90 12.94
CA LEU A 93 -12.28 -16.71 11.61
C LEU A 93 -11.66 -18.03 11.16
N SER A 94 -11.99 -18.45 9.94
CA SER A 94 -11.23 -19.53 9.32
C SER A 94 -9.75 -19.13 9.24
N PRO A 95 -8.81 -20.08 9.34
CA PRO A 95 -7.37 -19.78 9.27
C PRO A 95 -7.01 -18.91 8.07
N HIS A 96 -7.60 -19.18 6.90
CA HIS A 96 -7.37 -18.40 5.68
C HIS A 96 -7.90 -16.96 5.74
N ALA A 97 -9.07 -16.73 6.34
CA ALA A 97 -9.58 -15.37 6.52
C ALA A 97 -8.66 -14.57 7.45
N ARG A 98 -8.14 -15.23 8.50
CA ARG A 98 -7.17 -14.63 9.43
C ARG A 98 -5.87 -14.25 8.73
N ASP A 99 -5.33 -15.12 7.87
CA ASP A 99 -4.10 -14.83 7.12
C ASP A 99 -4.25 -13.61 6.23
N HIS A 100 -5.39 -13.47 5.54
CA HIS A 100 -5.69 -12.27 4.76
C HIS A 100 -5.79 -11.01 5.64
N PHE A 101 -6.44 -11.07 6.80
CA PHE A 101 -6.48 -9.92 7.71
C PHE A 101 -5.09 -9.56 8.25
N LEU A 102 -4.26 -10.54 8.59
CA LEU A 102 -2.87 -10.29 9.00
C LEU A 102 -2.06 -9.63 7.88
N LEU A 103 -2.18 -10.14 6.66
CA LEU A 103 -1.51 -9.57 5.49
C LEU A 103 -1.97 -8.12 5.25
N GLY A 104 -3.29 -7.87 5.35
CA GLY A 104 -3.85 -6.53 5.24
C GLY A 104 -3.35 -5.57 6.32
N ALA A 105 -3.18 -6.06 7.55
CA ALA A 105 -2.64 -5.28 8.66
C ALA A 105 -1.16 -4.97 8.44
N MET A 106 -0.36 -5.94 7.97
CA MET A 106 1.05 -5.74 7.65
C MET A 106 1.24 -4.67 6.57
N PHE A 107 0.50 -4.77 5.46
CA PHE A 107 0.59 -3.77 4.39
C PHE A 107 0.10 -2.39 4.85
N SER A 108 -0.95 -2.33 5.67
CA SER A 108 -1.39 -1.08 6.29
C SER A 108 -0.33 -0.48 7.21
N ALA A 109 0.36 -1.30 8.00
CA ALA A 109 1.46 -0.85 8.85
C ALA A 109 2.63 -0.31 8.03
N VAL A 110 3.01 -0.98 6.93
CA VAL A 110 4.05 -0.49 6.00
C VAL A 110 3.67 0.87 5.45
N SER A 111 2.42 1.06 5.02
CA SER A 111 1.91 2.34 4.53
C SER A 111 1.99 3.44 5.58
N LEU A 112 1.54 3.15 6.81
CA LEU A 112 1.56 4.07 7.93
C LEU A 112 2.98 4.48 8.31
N ILE A 113 3.90 3.51 8.36
CA ILE A 113 5.31 3.78 8.65
C ILE A 113 5.91 4.65 7.55
N ALA A 114 5.73 4.29 6.28
CA ALA A 114 6.24 5.08 5.15
C ALA A 114 5.70 6.52 5.17
N GLY A 115 4.39 6.69 5.43
CA GLY A 115 3.74 7.98 5.57
C GLY A 115 4.26 8.78 6.77
N ALA A 116 4.43 8.16 7.93
CA ALA A 116 4.96 8.82 9.13
C ALA A 116 6.41 9.29 8.92
N PHE A 117 7.26 8.48 8.29
CA PHE A 117 8.61 8.88 7.91
C PHE A 117 8.60 10.02 6.89
N GLY A 118 7.71 9.98 5.89
CA GLY A 118 7.55 11.07 4.92
C GLY A 118 7.10 12.37 5.59
N ALA A 119 6.11 12.30 6.48
CA ALA A 119 5.61 13.44 7.25
C ALA A 119 6.69 14.05 8.16
N ALA A 120 7.53 13.21 8.79
CA ALA A 120 8.62 13.68 9.64
C ALA A 120 9.76 14.36 8.84
N ALA A 121 10.00 13.90 7.61
CA ALA A 121 11.04 14.45 6.73
C ALA A 121 10.63 15.77 6.06
N LEU A 122 9.32 15.98 5.84
CA LEU A 122 8.78 17.14 5.13
C LEU A 122 9.22 18.49 5.72
N PRO A 123 9.06 18.79 7.02
CA PRO A 123 9.42 20.10 7.58
C PRO A 123 10.88 20.48 7.37
N GLN A 124 11.80 19.52 7.31
CA GLN A 124 13.24 19.77 7.16
C GLN A 124 13.63 19.99 5.69
N LEU A 125 12.90 19.39 4.75
CA LEU A 125 13.25 19.40 3.32
C LEU A 125 12.69 20.59 2.57
N VAL A 126 11.50 21.07 2.93
CA VAL A 126 10.83 22.21 2.25
C VAL A 126 11.68 23.48 2.24
N TRP A 127 12.50 23.69 3.27
CA TRP A 127 13.41 24.83 3.36
C TRP A 127 14.67 24.69 2.52
N ARG A 128 15.11 23.46 2.24
CA ARG A 128 16.39 23.17 1.59
C ARG A 128 16.24 22.92 0.10
N GLU A 129 15.25 22.10 -0.28
CA GLU A 129 15.13 21.58 -1.64
C GLU A 129 13.65 21.43 -2.01
N ASN A 130 13.35 21.44 -3.32
CA ASN A 130 12.00 21.12 -3.76
C ASN A 130 11.75 19.62 -3.56
N VAL A 131 10.81 19.30 -2.68
CA VAL A 131 10.46 17.95 -2.25
C VAL A 131 10.04 17.07 -3.43
N ALA A 132 9.51 17.66 -4.51
CA ALA A 132 9.16 16.94 -5.73
C ALA A 132 10.36 16.25 -6.41
N PHE A 133 11.59 16.75 -6.18
CA PHE A 133 12.81 16.17 -6.73
C PHE A 133 13.55 15.29 -5.73
N SER A 134 13.01 15.06 -4.53
CA SER A 134 13.63 14.19 -3.53
C SER A 134 13.29 12.73 -3.84
N PRO A 135 14.25 11.91 -4.33
CA PRO A 135 13.97 10.52 -4.66
C PRO A 135 13.54 9.73 -3.43
N PHE A 136 14.07 10.06 -2.25
CA PHE A 136 13.69 9.41 -1.00
C PHE A 136 12.23 9.66 -0.64
N ASN A 137 11.72 10.89 -0.73
CA ASN A 137 10.30 11.17 -0.44
C ASN A 137 9.37 10.59 -1.51
N ALA A 138 9.78 10.63 -2.78
CA ALA A 138 9.03 9.98 -3.85
C ALA A 138 8.92 8.47 -3.59
N PHE A 139 10.00 7.83 -3.15
CA PHE A 139 9.99 6.41 -2.76
C PHE A 139 9.07 6.15 -1.57
N LEU A 140 9.14 6.97 -0.50
CA LEU A 140 8.28 6.80 0.67
C LEU A 140 6.80 6.97 0.32
N LEU A 141 6.47 7.97 -0.49
CA LEU A 141 5.10 8.21 -0.96
C LEU A 141 4.62 7.05 -1.84
N ALA A 142 5.46 6.57 -2.76
CA ALA A 142 5.15 5.41 -3.58
C ALA A 142 4.92 4.17 -2.69
N LEU A 143 5.82 3.89 -1.75
CA LEU A 143 5.67 2.78 -0.81
C LEU A 143 4.36 2.91 0.01
N GLN A 144 4.01 4.11 0.46
CA GLN A 144 2.77 4.39 1.17
C GLN A 144 1.53 4.10 0.32
N VAL A 145 1.48 4.61 -0.90
CA VAL A 145 0.33 4.46 -1.81
C VAL A 145 0.20 3.02 -2.30
N TYR A 146 1.29 2.42 -2.75
CA TYR A 146 1.27 1.09 -3.33
C TYR A 146 1.02 0.00 -2.29
N SER A 147 1.44 0.16 -1.04
CA SER A 147 1.09 -0.78 0.02
C SER A 147 -0.39 -0.75 0.42
N MET A 148 -1.14 0.32 0.11
CA MET A 148 -2.58 0.35 0.37
C MET A 148 -3.37 -0.60 -0.52
N VAL A 149 -2.98 -0.78 -1.78
CA VAL A 149 -3.69 -1.68 -2.71
C VAL A 149 -3.75 -3.13 -2.21
N PRO A 150 -2.64 -3.80 -1.86
CA PRO A 150 -2.69 -5.14 -1.30
C PRO A 150 -3.35 -5.17 0.08
N ALA A 151 -3.30 -4.08 0.86
CA ALA A 151 -4.03 -3.99 2.13
C ALA A 151 -5.55 -4.03 1.93
N PHE A 152 -6.08 -3.22 1.01
CA PHE A 152 -7.51 -3.22 0.67
C PHE A 152 -7.95 -4.54 0.03
N LEU A 153 -7.15 -5.11 -0.86
CA LEU A 153 -7.45 -6.40 -1.49
C LEU A 153 -7.51 -7.51 -0.43
N SER A 154 -6.55 -7.54 0.49
CA SER A 154 -6.53 -8.47 1.61
C SER A 154 -7.76 -8.33 2.50
N LEU A 155 -8.13 -7.10 2.85
CA LEU A 155 -9.31 -6.81 3.65
C LEU A 155 -10.60 -7.29 2.94
N ALA A 156 -10.74 -6.99 1.64
CA ALA A 156 -11.90 -7.37 0.85
C ALA A 156 -12.05 -8.90 0.75
N ILE A 157 -10.95 -9.61 0.49
CA ILE A 157 -10.94 -11.08 0.41
C ILE A 157 -11.25 -11.70 1.78
N GLY A 158 -10.58 -11.25 2.84
CA GLY A 158 -10.83 -11.73 4.21
C GLY A 158 -12.30 -11.54 4.59
N SER A 159 -12.87 -10.36 4.29
CA SER A 159 -14.28 -10.06 4.55
C SER A 159 -15.23 -10.96 3.73
N ALA A 160 -14.93 -11.19 2.44
CA ALA A 160 -15.72 -12.09 1.60
C ALA A 160 -15.72 -13.54 2.10
N MET A 161 -14.59 -14.01 2.63
CA MET A 161 -14.48 -15.34 3.25
C MET A 161 -15.31 -15.44 4.53
N VAL A 162 -15.28 -14.40 5.38
CA VAL A 162 -16.11 -14.35 6.60
C VAL A 162 -17.61 -14.38 6.25
N MET A 163 -18.04 -13.58 5.27
CA MET A 163 -19.44 -13.55 4.84
C MET A 163 -19.91 -14.90 4.29
N ARG A 164 -19.08 -15.58 3.48
CA ARG A 164 -19.40 -16.92 2.96
C ARG A 164 -19.49 -17.98 4.06
N SER A 165 -18.73 -17.83 5.14
CA SER A 165 -18.76 -18.78 6.27
C SER A 165 -20.03 -18.66 7.12
N LYS A 166 -20.71 -17.51 7.12
CA LYS A 166 -21.95 -17.28 7.89
C LYS A 166 -23.23 -17.60 7.11
N GLY A 167 -23.14 -17.71 5.78
CA GLY A 167 -24.26 -18.04 4.90
C GLY A 167 -24.51 -19.54 4.69
N ARG A 168 -23.82 -20.40 5.44
CA ARG A 168 -24.06 -21.84 5.55
C ARG A 168 -24.47 -22.16 6.98
#